data_AF-A0AAW8FXK2-F1
#
_entry.id   AF-A0AAW8FXK2-F1
#
_cell.length_a   1.000
_cell.length_b   1.000
_cell.length_c   1.000
_cell.angle_alpha   90.00
_cell.angle_beta   90.00
_cell.angle_gamma   90.00
#
_symmetry.space_group_name_H-M   'P 1'
#
loop_
_entity.id
_entity.type
_entity.pdbx_description
1 polymer ?
#
loop_
_entity_poly.entity_id
_entity_poly.type
_entity_poly.pdbx_seq_one_letter_code
_entity_poly.pdbx_strand_id
1 'polypeptide(L)'
;MPARRSTDIALCRCGRGRPLSVGFAGGCPVAAATVDWAESTGSTRAAVAEAFATWTAPVARALTDTGVPGERAAALATLMVSALEEAILMARAERDVRPLTTVARQLGPLLDGR
;
A
#
# COMPACT_ATOMS: atom_id res chain seq x y z
N MET A 1 13.87 -35.38 -17.16
CA MET A 1 14.34 -34.59 -16.00
C MET A 1 14.50 -33.12 -16.45
N PRO A 2 13.55 -32.24 -16.14
CA PRO A 2 13.83 -30.80 -16.07
C PRO A 2 13.40 -30.17 -14.73
N ALA A 3 13.93 -28.97 -14.50
CA ALA A 3 14.20 -28.33 -13.21
C ALA A 3 12.99 -27.68 -12.50
N ARG A 4 13.04 -27.68 -11.16
CA ARG A 4 12.15 -26.92 -10.26
C ARG A 4 12.36 -25.42 -10.47
N ARG A 5 11.28 -24.66 -10.74
CA ARG A 5 11.26 -23.21 -10.53
C ARG A 5 10.55 -22.92 -9.21
N SER A 6 11.27 -22.22 -8.34
CA SER A 6 10.84 -21.78 -7.02
C SER A 6 9.84 -20.63 -7.19
N THR A 7 8.57 -20.88 -6.94
CA THR A 7 7.55 -19.82 -6.83
C THR A 7 6.45 -20.31 -5.89
N ASP A 8 6.82 -20.55 -4.64
CA ASP A 8 5.89 -20.85 -3.56
C ASP A 8 6.02 -19.73 -2.51
N ILE A 9 5.47 -18.56 -2.83
CA ILE A 9 4.98 -17.66 -1.78
C ILE A 9 3.66 -18.29 -1.35
N ALA A 10 3.74 -19.05 -0.26
CA ALA A 10 2.61 -19.68 0.38
C ALA A 10 1.57 -18.61 0.77
N LEU A 11 0.56 -18.42 -0.07
CA LEU A 11 -0.70 -17.81 0.36
C LEU A 11 -1.31 -18.72 1.42
N CYS A 12 -1.16 -18.32 2.68
CA CYS A 12 -1.83 -18.97 3.80
C CYS A 12 -3.35 -18.85 3.58
N ARG A 13 -3.96 -19.97 3.23
CA ARG A 13 -5.35 -20.13 2.82
C ARG A 13 -6.22 -20.31 4.07
N CYS A 14 -6.83 -19.23 4.56
CA CYS A 14 -7.92 -19.34 5.54
C CYS A 14 -9.09 -18.43 5.16
N GLY A 15 -10.25 -19.04 4.86
CA GLY A 15 -11.51 -18.34 4.58
C GLY A 15 -12.17 -18.76 3.27
N ARG A 16 -13.19 -19.61 3.37
CA ARG A 16 -14.01 -20.10 2.25
C ARG A 16 -14.71 -18.95 1.50
N GLY A 17 -14.59 -18.96 0.17
CA GLY A 17 -15.61 -18.52 -0.78
C GLY A 17 -16.25 -17.15 -0.58
N ARG A 18 -15.49 -16.06 -0.76
CA ARG A 18 -16.11 -14.78 -1.16
C ARG A 18 -15.77 -14.52 -2.63
N PRO A 19 -16.76 -14.28 -3.51
CA PRO A 19 -16.47 -13.78 -4.84
C PRO A 19 -15.66 -12.49 -4.69
N LEU A 20 -14.66 -12.31 -5.55
CA LEU A 20 -14.01 -11.02 -5.77
C LEU A 20 -15.08 -10.09 -6.36
N SER A 21 -15.98 -9.57 -5.53
CA SER A 21 -16.90 -8.55 -5.96
C SER A 21 -16.06 -7.35 -6.36
N VAL A 22 -16.13 -6.99 -7.64
CA VAL A 22 -15.63 -5.72 -8.16
C VAL A 22 -16.56 -4.60 -7.68
N GLY A 23 -16.55 -4.39 -6.37
CA GLY A 23 -17.35 -3.40 -5.65
C GLY A 23 -16.66 -3.05 -4.35
N PHE A 24 -17.11 -1.99 -3.69
CA PHE A 24 -16.53 -1.43 -2.46
C PHE A 24 -16.47 -2.37 -1.24
N ALA A 25 -16.80 -3.66 -1.40
CA ALA A 25 -16.98 -4.65 -0.33
C ALA A 25 -15.66 -5.32 0.13
N GLY A 26 -14.49 -4.89 -0.35
CA GLY A 26 -13.19 -5.33 0.14
C GLY A 26 -12.35 -4.13 0.58
N GLY A 27 -11.93 -4.12 1.85
CA GLY A 27 -10.88 -3.21 2.34
C GLY A 27 -9.50 -3.60 1.83
N CYS A 28 -8.48 -2.81 2.20
CA CYS A 28 -7.08 -3.14 1.91
C CYS A 28 -6.66 -4.38 2.72
N PRO A 29 -6.29 -5.51 2.09
CA PRO A 29 -5.93 -6.73 2.82
C PRO A 29 -4.66 -6.56 3.65
N VAL A 30 -3.74 -5.70 3.22
CA VAL A 30 -2.55 -5.35 4.00
C VAL A 30 -2.94 -4.59 5.26
N ALA A 31 -3.78 -3.55 5.15
CA ALA A 31 -4.26 -2.80 6.30
C ALA A 31 -5.03 -3.70 7.30
N ALA A 32 -5.91 -4.58 6.82
CA ALA A 32 -6.62 -5.54 7.66
C ALA A 32 -5.64 -6.49 8.37
N ALA A 33 -4.66 -7.05 7.66
CA ALA A 33 -3.64 -7.89 8.27
C ALA A 33 -2.77 -7.14 9.29
N THR A 34 -2.47 -5.86 9.04
CA THR A 34 -1.78 -4.99 10.00
C THR A 34 -2.55 -4.88 11.30
N VAL A 35 -3.83 -4.49 11.22
CA VAL A 35 -4.67 -4.20 12.39
C VAL A 35 -5.01 -5.46 13.16
N ASP A 36 -5.37 -6.54 12.45
CA ASP A 36 -5.93 -7.73 13.08
C ASP A 36 -4.86 -8.70 13.60
N TRP A 37 -3.64 -8.71 13.02
CA TRP A 37 -2.70 -9.83 13.19
C TRP A 37 -1.22 -9.49 13.33
N ALA A 38 -0.79 -8.24 13.09
CA ALA A 38 0.64 -7.91 13.08
C ALA A 38 1.31 -8.10 14.45
N GLU A 39 0.59 -7.93 15.55
CA GLU A 39 1.13 -8.17 16.90
C GLU A 39 1.09 -9.64 17.31
N SER A 40 0.19 -10.43 16.70
CA SER A 40 -0.02 -11.83 17.08
C SER A 40 1.03 -12.77 16.49
N THR A 41 1.62 -12.44 15.34
CA THR A 41 2.58 -13.31 14.65
C THR A 41 3.69 -12.53 13.96
N GLY A 42 4.95 -12.91 14.24
CA GLY A 42 6.11 -12.26 13.63
C GLY A 42 6.16 -12.39 12.11
N SER A 43 5.66 -13.50 11.55
CA SER A 43 5.56 -13.71 10.10
C SER A 43 4.56 -12.75 9.44
N THR A 44 3.42 -12.49 10.06
CA THR A 44 2.45 -11.51 9.53
C THR A 44 3.00 -10.10 9.60
N ARG A 45 3.64 -9.72 10.71
CA ARG A 45 4.33 -8.42 10.81
C ARG A 45 5.35 -8.22 9.70
N ALA A 46 6.18 -9.23 9.44
CA ALA A 46 7.19 -9.18 8.39
C ALA A 46 6.56 -9.05 7.00
N ALA A 47 5.52 -9.84 6.69
CA ALA A 47 4.83 -9.80 5.40
C ALA A 47 4.13 -8.45 5.15
N VAL A 48 3.50 -7.88 6.18
CA VAL A 48 2.87 -6.54 6.09
C VAL A 48 3.93 -5.46 5.88
N ALA A 49 5.04 -5.51 6.61
CA ALA A 49 6.15 -4.57 6.42
C ALA A 49 6.75 -4.65 5.01
N GLU A 50 6.92 -5.86 4.49
CA GLU A 50 7.38 -6.10 3.11
C GLU A 50 6.40 -5.56 2.08
N ALA A 51 5.09 -5.69 2.31
CA ALA A 51 4.06 -5.13 1.43
C ALA A 51 4.16 -3.59 1.35
N PHE A 52 4.25 -2.90 2.49
CA PHE A 52 4.44 -1.44 2.50
C PHE A 52 5.78 -1.02 1.88
N ALA A 53 6.85 -1.78 2.08
CA ALA A 53 8.14 -1.52 1.43
C ALA A 53 8.03 -1.67 -0.11
N THR A 54 7.28 -2.67 -0.57
CA THR A 54 7.03 -2.91 -2.00
C THR A 54 6.26 -1.74 -2.65
N TRP A 55 5.41 -1.05 -1.89
CA TRP A 55 4.67 0.12 -2.39
C TRP A 55 5.47 1.42 -2.31
N THR A 56 6.19 1.64 -1.22
CA THR A 56 6.93 2.90 -0.98
C THR A 56 8.22 2.98 -1.80
N ALA A 57 8.94 1.87 -2.00
CA ALA A 57 10.24 1.89 -2.70
C ALA A 57 10.16 2.36 -4.16
N PRO A 58 9.19 1.93 -5.00
CA PRO A 58 9.02 2.47 -6.35
C PRO A 58 8.73 3.97 -6.36
N VAL A 59 7.93 4.48 -5.43
CA VAL A 59 7.60 5.91 -5.33
C VAL A 59 8.84 6.72 -4.94
N ALA A 60 9.61 6.26 -3.95
CA ALA A 60 10.85 6.91 -3.56
C ALA A 60 11.85 6.98 -4.73
N ARG A 61 12.01 5.87 -5.46
CA ARG A 61 12.86 5.84 -6.67
C ARG A 61 12.40 6.85 -7.72
N ALA A 62 11.11 6.86 -8.04
CA ALA A 62 10.57 7.82 -9.01
C ALA A 62 10.81 9.28 -8.60
N LEU A 63 10.70 9.60 -7.30
CA LEU A 63 11.01 10.94 -6.79
C LEU A 63 12.50 11.26 -6.94
N THR A 64 13.38 10.33 -6.59
CA THR A 64 14.83 10.48 -6.76
C THR A 64 15.23 10.65 -8.22
N ASP A 65 14.63 9.89 -9.14
CA ASP A 65 14.88 9.99 -10.58
C ASP A 65 14.50 11.38 -11.15
N THR A 66 13.63 12.12 -10.46
CA THR A 66 13.27 13.50 -10.80
C THR A 66 14.10 14.56 -10.04
N GLY A 67 15.10 14.15 -9.25
CA GLY A 67 16.03 15.05 -8.57
C GLY A 67 15.71 15.34 -7.09
N VAL A 68 14.74 14.65 -6.47
CA VAL A 68 14.48 14.81 -5.04
C VAL A 68 15.58 14.09 -4.23
N PRO A 69 16.20 14.73 -3.20
CA PRO A 69 17.19 14.08 -2.34
C PRO A 69 16.65 12.80 -1.71
N GLY A 70 17.48 11.75 -1.62
CA GLY A 70 17.03 10.40 -1.22
C GLY A 70 16.24 10.34 0.09
N GLU A 71 16.70 11.05 1.14
CA GLU A 71 15.99 11.11 2.42
C GLU A 71 14.60 11.77 2.29
N ARG A 72 14.52 12.89 1.55
CA ARG A 72 13.24 13.57 1.27
C ARG A 72 12.33 12.71 0.39
N ALA A 73 12.89 11.98 -0.58
CA ALA A 73 12.15 11.07 -1.45
C ALA A 73 11.52 9.91 -0.66
N ALA A 74 12.27 9.30 0.27
CA ALA A 74 11.75 8.25 1.15
C ALA A 74 10.64 8.77 2.07
N ALA A 75 10.80 9.96 2.65
CA ALA A 75 9.79 10.60 3.48
C ALA A 75 8.51 10.93 2.68
N LEU A 76 8.65 11.51 1.49
CA LEU A 76 7.52 11.84 0.61
C LEU A 76 6.81 10.57 0.12
N ALA A 77 7.53 9.50 -0.23
CA ALA A 77 6.92 8.23 -0.60
C ALA A 77 6.07 7.65 0.53
N THR A 78 6.57 7.69 1.76
CA THR A 78 5.82 7.26 2.96
C THR A 78 4.55 8.09 3.15
N LEU A 79 4.66 9.42 3.01
CA LEU A 79 3.52 10.34 3.11
C LEU A 79 2.47 10.05 2.03
N MET A 80 2.89 9.89 0.78
CA MET A 80 2.01 9.62 -0.35
C MET A 80 1.22 8.32 -0.16
N VAL A 81 1.91 7.22 0.17
CA VAL A 81 1.26 5.92 0.38
C VAL A 81 0.30 5.98 1.58
N SER A 82 0.75 6.53 2.71
CA SER A 82 -0.09 6.65 3.92
C SER A 82 -1.36 7.48 3.66
N ALA A 83 -1.23 8.62 2.98
CA ALA A 83 -2.36 9.49 2.66
C ALA A 83 -3.34 8.84 1.68
N LEU A 84 -2.84 8.12 0.67
CA LEU A 84 -3.68 7.43 -0.31
C LEU A 84 -4.43 6.25 0.31
N GLU A 85 -3.78 5.43 1.14
CA GLU A 85 -4.44 4.29 1.81
C GLU A 85 -5.65 4.77 2.64
N GLU A 86 -5.48 5.84 3.43
CA GLU A 86 -6.57 6.38 4.23
C GLU A 86 -7.62 7.09 3.37
N ALA A 87 -7.22 7.84 2.34
CA ALA A 87 -8.18 8.46 1.43
C ALA A 87 -9.03 7.43 0.67
N ILE A 88 -8.46 6.26 0.36
CA ILE A 88 -9.24 5.14 -0.18
C ILE A 88 -10.26 4.68 0.86
N LEU A 89 -9.88 4.48 2.12
CA LEU A 89 -10.81 4.09 3.18
C LEU A 89 -11.96 5.09 3.36
N MET A 90 -11.64 6.39 3.47
CA MET A 90 -12.65 7.45 3.55
C MET A 90 -13.55 7.47 2.31
N ALA A 91 -12.98 7.34 1.11
CA ALA A 91 -13.75 7.36 -0.12
C ALA A 91 -14.75 6.19 -0.21
N ARG A 92 -14.37 5.01 0.31
CA ARG A 92 -15.29 3.87 0.40
C ARG A 92 -16.38 4.08 1.44
N ALA A 93 -16.03 4.63 2.62
CA ALA A 93 -16.97 4.90 3.70
C ALA A 93 -18.02 5.94 3.29
N GLU A 94 -17.57 7.02 2.63
CA GLU A 94 -18.43 8.11 2.15
C GLU A 94 -19.13 7.80 0.82
N ARG A 95 -18.68 6.77 0.08
CA ARG A 95 -19.05 6.50 -1.32
C ARG A 95 -18.82 7.72 -2.22
N ASP A 96 -17.71 8.43 -1.99
CA ASP A 96 -17.33 9.66 -2.69
C ASP A 96 -15.82 9.65 -2.94
N VAL A 97 -15.37 10.02 -4.14
CA VAL A 97 -13.94 10.11 -4.50
C VAL A 97 -13.26 11.38 -3.97
N ARG A 98 -14.00 12.31 -3.38
CA ARG A 98 -13.51 13.58 -2.81
C ARG A 98 -12.27 13.45 -1.91
N PRO A 99 -12.11 12.44 -1.03
CA PRO A 99 -10.88 12.30 -0.25
C PRO A 99 -9.64 12.07 -1.11
N LEU A 100 -9.75 11.29 -2.19
CA LEU A 100 -8.66 11.03 -3.13
C LEU A 100 -8.25 12.30 -3.88
N THR A 101 -9.23 13.06 -4.36
CA THR A 101 -8.96 14.33 -5.07
C THR A 101 -8.36 15.38 -4.13
N THR A 102 -8.77 15.37 -2.86
CA THR A 102 -8.20 16.22 -1.81
C THR A 102 -6.72 15.90 -1.58
N VAL A 103 -6.39 14.62 -1.37
CA VAL A 103 -5.01 14.18 -1.17
C VAL A 103 -4.14 14.53 -2.38
N ALA A 104 -4.60 14.23 -3.61
CA ALA A 104 -3.85 14.58 -4.82
C ALA A 104 -3.55 16.09 -4.92
N ARG A 105 -4.56 16.94 -4.63
CA ARG A 105 -4.40 18.40 -4.64
C ARG A 105 -3.43 18.90 -3.57
N GLN A 106 -3.40 18.29 -2.39
CA GLN A 106 -2.49 18.71 -1.31
C GLN A 106 -1.06 18.19 -1.47
N LEU A 107 -0.89 17.02 -2.09
CA LEU A 107 0.42 16.47 -2.39
C LEU A 107 1.13 17.22 -3.53
N GLY A 108 0.38 17.70 -4.54
CA GLY A 108 0.95 18.41 -5.70
C GLY A 108 2.01 19.46 -5.33
N PRO A 109 1.69 20.48 -4.52
CA PRO A 109 2.66 21.51 -4.12
C PRO A 109 3.91 20.97 -3.40
N LEU A 110 3.81 19.87 -2.66
CA LEU A 110 4.94 19.26 -1.95
C LEU A 110 5.91 18.54 -2.91
N LEU A 111 5.38 18.06 -4.04
CA LEU A 111 6.13 17.36 -5.08
C LEU A 111 6.65 18.32 -6.16
N ASP A 112 5.92 19.40 -6.42
CA ASP A 112 6.28 20.45 -7.38
C ASP A 112 7.27 21.47 -6.79
N GLY A 113 7.20 21.72 -5.48
CA GLY A 113 8.08 22.62 -4.73
C GLY A 113 9.45 22.02 -4.44
N ARG A 114 10.14 21.55 -5.49
CA ARG A 114 11.50 21.02 -5.44
C ARG A 114 12.40 21.93 -4.61
#